data_AF-A0A529JRQ8-F1
#
_entry.id   AF-A0A529JRQ8-F1
#
_cell.length_a   1.000
_cell.length_b   1.000
_cell.length_c   1.000
_cell.angle_alpha   90.00
_cell.angle_beta   90.00
_cell.angle_gamma   90.00
#
_symmetry.space_group_name_H-M   'P 1'
#
loop_
_entity.id
_entity.type
_entity.pdbx_description
1 polymer ?
#
loop_
_entity_poly.entity_id
_entity_poly.type
_entity_poly.pdbx_seq_one_letter_code
_entity_poly.pdbx_strand_id
1 'polypeptide(L)'
;TLCAGAMGAWTIDESRHARESLRPADYYASSYYEIWIKALETLLKRHGFVSDRDLAAGKAVDPAATPIRVLKAENVPAVLARGGPCDRPVATSARFKLGDLVRTKNFHPTGHTRLPRYAR
;
A
#
# COMPACT_ATOMS: atom_id res chain seq x y z
N THR A 1 7.10 -6.12 -4.85
CA THR A 1 6.69 -4.70 -4.68
C THR A 1 7.82 -3.78 -4.25
N LEU A 2 8.98 -4.26 -3.76
CA LEU A 2 10.07 -3.40 -3.28
C LEU A 2 10.50 -2.33 -4.29
N CYS A 3 10.76 -2.70 -5.54
CA CYS A 3 11.10 -1.76 -6.61
C CYS A 3 10.02 -0.66 -6.78
N ALA A 4 8.77 -1.07 -6.97
CA ALA A 4 7.67 -0.13 -7.17
C ALA A 4 7.39 0.76 -5.94
N GLY A 5 7.44 0.20 -4.73
CA GLY A 5 7.30 0.98 -3.50
C GLY A 5 8.47 1.94 -3.28
N ALA A 6 9.66 1.59 -3.77
CA ALA A 6 10.79 2.49 -3.77
C ALA A 6 10.57 3.70 -4.68
N MET A 7 9.75 3.63 -5.73
CA MET A 7 9.46 4.79 -6.61
C MET A 7 8.89 6.00 -5.85
N GLY A 8 8.32 5.78 -4.66
CA GLY A 8 7.87 6.83 -3.75
C GLY A 8 6.53 7.46 -4.11
N ALA A 9 5.85 6.94 -5.14
CA ALA A 9 4.57 7.48 -5.61
C ALA A 9 3.38 7.20 -4.68
N TRP A 10 3.46 6.19 -3.82
CA TRP A 10 2.41 5.84 -2.86
C TRP A 10 2.96 5.28 -1.55
N THR A 11 2.09 5.20 -0.53
CA THR A 11 2.42 4.68 0.80
C THR A 11 2.08 3.19 0.94
N ILE A 12 2.56 2.57 2.02
CA ILE A 12 2.17 1.20 2.37
C ILE A 12 0.66 1.06 2.63
N ASP A 13 0.02 2.11 3.16
CA ASP A 13 -1.41 2.10 3.47
C ASP A 13 -2.25 2.16 2.20
N GLU A 14 -1.84 2.94 1.20
CA GLU A 14 -2.48 2.88 -0.12
C GLU A 14 -2.29 1.49 -0.76
N SER A 15 -1.13 0.86 -0.57
CA SER A 15 -0.88 -0.50 -1.06
C SER A 15 -1.81 -1.53 -0.41
N ARG A 16 -2.10 -1.38 0.90
CA ARG A 16 -3.07 -2.24 1.60
C ARG A 16 -4.48 -1.98 1.10
N HIS A 17 -4.84 -0.71 0.94
CA HIS A 17 -6.15 -0.34 0.44
C HIS A 17 -6.42 -0.86 -0.99
N ALA A 18 -5.42 -0.83 -1.87
CA ALA A 18 -5.53 -1.39 -3.22
C ALA A 18 -5.84 -2.90 -3.18
N ARG A 19 -5.28 -3.65 -2.22
CA ARG A 19 -5.60 -5.08 -2.02
C ARG A 19 -7.01 -5.27 -1.46
N GLU A 20 -7.40 -4.44 -0.50
CA GLU A 20 -8.75 -4.44 0.09
C GLU A 20 -9.84 -4.08 -0.93
N SER A 21 -9.48 -3.35 -1.98
CA SER A 21 -10.40 -2.90 -3.04
C SER A 21 -10.57 -3.91 -4.17
N LEU A 22 -9.88 -5.06 -4.12
CA LEU A 22 -10.12 -6.14 -5.08
C LEU A 22 -11.56 -6.64 -4.96
N ARG A 23 -12.15 -7.04 -6.10
CA ARG A 23 -13.47 -7.68 -6.06
C ARG A 23 -13.38 -8.91 -5.14
N PRO A 24 -14.35 -9.16 -4.24
CA PRO A 24 -14.24 -10.24 -3.27
C PRO A 24 -13.96 -11.61 -3.90
N ALA A 25 -14.63 -11.92 -5.01
CA ALA A 25 -14.40 -13.16 -5.75
C ALA A 25 -12.93 -13.30 -6.22
N ASP A 26 -12.33 -12.22 -6.72
CA ASP A 26 -10.93 -12.23 -7.17
C ASP A 26 -9.95 -12.34 -6.01
N TYR A 27 -10.27 -11.75 -4.86
CA TYR A 27 -9.43 -11.80 -3.67
C TYR A 27 -9.37 -13.23 -3.12
N TYR A 28 -10.53 -13.85 -2.89
CA TYR A 28 -10.62 -15.17 -2.29
C TYR A 28 -10.17 -16.30 -3.22
N ALA A 29 -10.27 -16.11 -4.54
CA ALA A 29 -9.77 -17.06 -5.52
C ALA A 29 -8.25 -16.94 -5.76
N SER A 30 -7.60 -15.88 -5.27
CA SER A 30 -6.20 -15.62 -5.57
C SER A 30 -5.23 -16.16 -4.54
N SER A 31 -4.07 -16.60 -5.02
CA SER A 31 -2.93 -16.87 -4.15
C SER A 31 -2.39 -15.58 -3.52
N TYR A 32 -1.59 -15.72 -2.48
CA TYR A 32 -1.04 -14.58 -1.75
C TYR A 32 -0.33 -13.56 -2.66
N TYR A 33 0.55 -14.02 -3.58
CA TYR A 33 1.26 -13.12 -4.46
C TYR A 33 0.42 -12.63 -5.65
N GLU A 34 -0.67 -13.32 -6.00
CA GLU A 34 -1.63 -12.81 -6.98
C GLU A 34 -2.41 -11.60 -6.45
N ILE A 35 -2.78 -11.60 -5.17
CA ILE A 35 -3.37 -10.42 -4.52
C ILE A 35 -2.40 -9.23 -4.64
N TRP A 36 -1.11 -9.49 -4.46
CA TRP A 36 -0.08 -8.46 -4.54
C TRP A 36 0.10 -7.92 -5.96
N ILE A 37 0.14 -8.79 -6.98
CA ILE A 37 0.34 -8.34 -8.37
C ILE A 37 -0.89 -7.57 -8.89
N LYS A 38 -2.11 -8.03 -8.61
CA LYS A 38 -3.36 -7.35 -8.99
C LYS A 38 -3.45 -5.94 -8.39
N ALA A 39 -3.13 -5.82 -7.11
CA ALA A 39 -3.11 -4.51 -6.44
C ALA A 39 -1.97 -3.62 -6.95
N LEU A 40 -0.79 -4.20 -7.26
CA LEU A 40 0.34 -3.45 -7.81
C LEU A 40 0.03 -2.90 -9.21
N GLU A 41 -0.58 -3.69 -10.08
CA GLU A 41 -1.03 -3.25 -11.40
C GLU A 41 -1.98 -2.05 -11.29
N THR A 42 -2.96 -2.13 -10.38
CA THR A 42 -3.89 -1.03 -10.08
C THR A 42 -3.14 0.25 -9.68
N LEU A 43 -2.12 0.14 -8.82
CA LEU A 43 -1.32 1.30 -8.38
C LEU A 43 -0.45 1.86 -9.49
N LEU A 44 0.22 1.00 -10.27
CA LEU A 44 1.05 1.43 -11.40
C LEU A 44 0.21 2.20 -12.43
N LYS A 45 -0.99 1.71 -12.73
CA LYS A 45 -1.95 2.42 -13.60
C LYS A 45 -2.40 3.74 -13.01
N ARG A 46 -2.85 3.71 -11.75
CA ARG A 46 -3.35 4.91 -11.04
C ARG A 46 -2.33 6.04 -11.02
N HIS A 47 -1.05 5.69 -10.83
CA HIS A 47 0.05 6.65 -10.74
C HIS A 47 0.79 6.87 -12.08
N GLY A 48 0.24 6.38 -13.19
CA GLY A 48 0.72 6.66 -14.55
C GLY A 48 2.04 5.98 -14.94
N PHE A 49 2.47 4.94 -14.22
CA PHE A 49 3.67 4.17 -14.56
C PHE A 49 3.45 3.13 -15.65
N VAL A 50 2.20 2.69 -15.82
CA VAL A 50 1.80 1.67 -16.80
C VAL A 50 0.41 2.03 -17.34
N SER A 51 0.22 1.97 -18.65
CA SER A 51 -1.09 2.13 -19.28
C SER A 51 -1.75 0.77 -19.59
N ASP A 52 -3.04 0.79 -19.89
CA ASP A 52 -3.74 -0.41 -20.38
C ASP A 52 -3.15 -0.93 -21.71
N ARG A 53 -2.62 -0.04 -22.55
CA ARG A 53 -1.98 -0.43 -23.80
C ARG A 53 -0.64 -1.11 -23.55
N ASP A 54 0.11 -0.66 -22.54
CA ASP A 54 1.37 -1.29 -22.16
C ASP A 54 1.15 -2.75 -21.72
N LEU A 55 0.11 -2.97 -20.89
CA LEU A 55 -0.25 -4.31 -20.42
C LEU A 55 -0.73 -5.20 -21.58
N ALA A 56 -1.59 -4.69 -22.45
CA ALA A 56 -2.08 -5.44 -23.61
C ALA A 56 -0.96 -5.79 -24.59
N ALA A 57 0.03 -4.91 -24.77
CA ALA A 57 1.16 -5.12 -25.67
C ALA A 57 2.30 -5.95 -25.03
N GLY A 58 2.32 -6.09 -23.70
CA GLY A 58 3.41 -6.71 -22.96
C GLY A 58 4.74 -5.94 -23.03
N LYS A 59 4.70 -4.65 -23.41
CA LYS A 59 5.86 -3.76 -23.54
C LYS A 59 5.45 -2.31 -23.35
N ALA A 60 6.41 -1.44 -23.05
CA ALA A 60 6.17 0.00 -22.96
C ALA A 60 5.80 0.58 -24.34
N VAL A 61 4.63 1.19 -24.43
CA VAL A 61 4.07 1.86 -25.61
C VAL A 61 3.78 3.33 -25.28
N ASP A 62 3.21 3.60 -24.10
CA ASP A 62 2.94 4.95 -23.63
C ASP A 62 4.10 5.54 -22.80
N PRO A 63 4.21 6.88 -22.73
CA PRO A 63 5.10 7.53 -21.78
C PRO A 63 4.69 7.19 -20.34
N ALA A 64 5.66 6.80 -19.52
CA ALA A 64 5.48 6.50 -18.11
C ALA A 64 5.83 7.70 -17.21
N ALA A 65 5.17 7.80 -16.06
CA ALA A 65 5.54 8.74 -15.00
C ALA A 65 6.99 8.54 -14.54
N THR A 66 7.65 9.64 -14.16
CA THR A 66 9.02 9.59 -13.63
C THR A 66 8.98 9.27 -12.13
N PRO A 67 9.69 8.23 -11.65
CA PRO A 67 9.73 7.91 -10.23
C PRO A 67 10.44 9.01 -9.44
N ILE A 68 9.96 9.30 -8.22
CA ILE A 68 10.57 10.29 -7.33
C ILE A 68 11.99 9.86 -6.93
N ARG A 69 12.18 8.55 -6.75
CA ARG A 69 13.48 7.94 -6.44
C ARG A 69 13.56 6.54 -7.04
N VAL A 70 14.78 6.08 -7.32
CA VAL A 70 15.04 4.72 -7.78
C VAL A 70 15.95 4.02 -6.79
N LEU A 71 15.51 2.87 -6.28
CA LEU A 71 16.35 2.02 -5.43
C LEU A 71 17.32 1.23 -6.30
N LYS A 72 18.59 1.64 -6.31
CA LYS A 72 19.64 0.89 -6.99
C LYS A 72 19.99 -0.39 -6.24
N ALA A 73 20.45 -1.41 -6.97
CA ALA A 73 20.70 -2.75 -6.45
C ALA A 73 21.68 -2.76 -5.28
N GLU A 74 22.77 -1.99 -5.38
CA GLU A 74 23.79 -1.87 -4.35
C GLU A 74 23.26 -1.33 -3.01
N ASN A 75 22.15 -0.59 -3.05
CA ASN A 75 21.56 0.04 -1.87
C ASN A 75 20.47 -0.83 -1.21
N VAL A 76 20.05 -1.93 -1.83
CA VAL A 76 18.96 -2.79 -1.32
C VAL A 76 19.25 -3.31 0.10
N PRO A 77 20.43 -3.88 0.42
CA PRO A 77 20.68 -4.42 1.75
C PRO A 77 20.59 -3.35 2.85
N ALA A 78 21.16 -2.16 2.60
CA ALA A 78 21.15 -1.07 3.56
C ALA A 78 19.74 -0.50 3.80
N VAL A 79 18.90 -0.43 2.76
CA VAL A 79 17.52 0.03 2.89
C VAL A 79 16.68 -0.98 3.67
N LEU A 80 16.84 -2.28 3.41
CA LEU A 80 16.13 -3.32 4.15
C LEU A 80 16.55 -3.35 5.62
N ALA A 81 17.85 -3.23 5.91
CA ALA A 81 18.36 -3.18 7.28
C ALA A 81 17.85 -1.96 8.06
N ARG A 82 17.66 -0.82 7.39
CA ARG A 82 17.12 0.40 8.00
C ARG A 82 15.63 0.32 8.31
N GLY A 83 14.86 -0.42 7.49
CA GLY A 83 13.41 -0.53 7.60
C GLY A 83 12.66 0.76 7.22
N GLY A 84 11.38 0.82 7.60
CA GLY A 84 10.46 1.92 7.30
C GLY A 84 9.70 2.39 8.53
N PRO A 85 10.31 3.21 9.42
CA PRO A 85 9.68 3.63 10.66
C PRO A 85 8.41 4.46 10.40
N CYS A 86 7.32 4.07 11.06
CA CYS A 86 6.03 4.76 10.99
C CYS A 86 5.83 5.74 12.16
N ASP A 87 6.73 5.74 13.14
CA ASP A 87 6.72 6.67 14.28
C ASP A 87 6.88 8.11 13.82
N ARG A 88 6.12 9.02 14.44
CA ARG A 88 6.16 10.46 14.18
C ARG A 88 6.18 11.20 15.50
N PRO A 89 6.88 12.35 15.60
CA PRO A 89 6.79 13.20 16.77
C PRO A 89 5.36 13.73 16.91
N VAL A 90 4.80 13.62 18.10
CA VAL A 90 3.46 14.12 18.43
C VAL A 90 3.59 15.00 19.68
N ALA A 91 3.16 16.26 19.57
CA ALA A 91 3.26 17.21 20.68
C ALA A 91 2.18 17.00 21.76
N THR A 92 1.07 16.37 21.40
CA THR A 92 -0.04 16.09 22.32
C THR A 92 0.23 14.85 23.15
N SER A 93 -0.12 14.89 24.43
CA SER A 93 -0.08 13.72 25.30
C SER A 93 -1.05 12.62 24.85
N ALA A 94 -0.72 11.37 25.19
CA ALA A 94 -1.61 10.24 24.96
C ALA A 94 -2.91 10.42 25.76
N ARG A 95 -4.05 10.17 25.12
CA ARG A 95 -5.39 10.32 25.74
C ARG A 95 -5.76 9.20 26.71
N PHE A 96 -5.07 8.06 26.63
CA PHE A 96 -5.36 6.86 27.40
C PHE A 96 -4.07 6.34 28.04
N LYS A 97 -4.20 5.62 29.15
CA LYS A 97 -3.10 4.94 29.86
C LYS A 97 -3.44 3.46 30.11
N LEU A 98 -2.44 2.69 30.52
CA LEU A 98 -2.61 1.29 30.90
C LEU A 98 -3.67 1.16 32.02
N GLY A 99 -4.62 0.24 31.83
CA GLY A 99 -5.73 -0.01 32.76
C GLY A 99 -7.02 0.73 32.45
N ASP A 100 -7.01 1.71 31.54
CA ASP A 100 -8.25 2.41 31.14
C ASP A 100 -9.20 1.47 30.38
N LEU A 101 -10.48 1.54 30.73
CA LEU A 101 -11.54 0.92 29.93
C LEU A 101 -11.86 1.82 28.73
N VAL A 102 -11.70 1.28 27.53
CA VAL A 102 -11.97 1.98 26.27
C VAL A 102 -13.04 1.28 25.47
N ARG A 103 -13.81 2.05 24.70
CA ARG A 103 -14.76 1.54 23.71
C ARG A 103 -14.32 2.01 22.32
N THR A 104 -14.19 1.07 21.40
CA THR A 104 -13.93 1.33 19.99
C THR A 104 -15.09 2.08 19.34
N LYS A 105 -14.83 2.70 18.19
CA LYS A 105 -15.85 3.46 17.48
C LYS A 105 -16.70 2.51 16.62
N ASN A 106 -18.02 2.59 16.76
CA ASN A 106 -18.93 2.00 15.79
C ASN A 106 -19.08 2.92 14.57
N PHE A 107 -18.31 2.65 13.52
CA PHE A 107 -18.27 3.43 12.28
C PHE A 107 -18.01 2.54 11.05
N HIS A 108 -18.44 3.03 9.89
CA HIS A 108 -18.44 2.27 8.62
C HIS A 108 -17.79 3.08 7.49
N PRO A 109 -16.49 3.44 7.61
CA PRO A 109 -15.81 4.16 6.53
C PRO A 109 -15.74 3.29 5.27
N THR A 110 -15.87 3.93 4.11
CA THR A 110 -15.74 3.28 2.79
C THR A 110 -14.29 3.16 2.33
N GLY A 111 -13.38 3.95 2.92
CA GLY A 111 -11.94 3.90 2.67
C GLY A 111 -11.17 3.00 3.66
N HIS A 112 -9.84 3.01 3.52
CA HIS A 112 -8.94 2.22 4.36
C HIS A 112 -9.09 2.54 5.86
N THR A 113 -9.23 1.50 6.69
CA THR A 113 -9.21 1.60 8.15
C THR A 113 -8.55 0.36 8.75
N ARG A 114 -8.04 0.49 9.97
CA ARG A 114 -7.40 -0.61 10.72
C ARG A 114 -8.26 -1.15 11.86
N LEU A 115 -9.48 -0.62 12.06
CA LEU A 115 -10.44 -1.19 13.02
C LEU A 115 -11.26 -2.32 12.36
N PRO A 116 -11.02 -3.60 12.72
CA PRO A 116 -11.79 -4.71 12.16
C PRO A 116 -13.24 -4.67 12.62
N ARG A 117 -14.13 -5.25 11.80
CA ARG A 117 -15.59 -5.18 12.03
C ARG A 117 -16.03 -5.81 13.35
N TYR A 118 -15.40 -6.91 13.77
CA TYR A 118 -15.74 -7.62 15.00
C TYR A 118 -15.37 -6.86 16.29
N ALA A 119 -14.55 -5.81 16.17
CA ALA A 119 -14.09 -4.99 17.30
C ALA A 119 -14.69 -3.58 17.28
N ARG A 120 -15.80 -3.36 16.55
CA ARG A 120 -16.49 -2.07 16.50
C ARG A 120 -17.38 -1.84 17.71
#